data_AF-A0A2P8G4E0-F1
#
_entry.id   AF-A0A2P8G4E0-F1
#
_cell.length_a   1.000
_cell.length_b   1.000
_cell.length_c   1.000
_cell.angle_alpha   90.00
_cell.angle_beta   90.00
_cell.angle_gamma   90.00
#
_symmetry.space_group_name_H-M   'P 1'
#
loop_
_entity.id
_entity.type
_entity.pdbx_description
1 polymer ?
#
loop_
_entity_poly.entity_id
_entity_poly.type
_entity_poly.pdbx_seq_one_letter_code
_entity_poly.pdbx_strand_id
1 'polypeptide(L)'
;MTQFYRPTKAVIDLNAIQQNLQMFKERSGKAEIIAVVKADAYGHGMMEVARKALENGVNWLAVATPDEALLLVEHEIEANILVMGHTPAAFIPVAQRHGISVAAISLDWLLAAGGATDSDLPPLKVHLKVDTGMRRVGVQAEEVSEALQLIKSRLFSFEGLFTHFATADEDRNELFQQQVKTMATVVREINDPSLMIHVSNSAAAIMHPDLAFDAVRIGISLYGIAPSSYVENNMPFTLAPALALETEIVHVKCVKAGEAISYGATYHCEQDEWIATLPIGYADGLLRGLQGQEVLVRGRRMPIVGRICMDQCMIRLPEKMPEGEKVQLIGRQDGAQIRIEEWAGKLETIAYEIPVNLTKRVPRTYC
;
A
#
# COMPACT_ATOMS: atom_id res chain seq x y z
N MET A 1 -10.35 4.09 -24.50
CA MET A 1 -8.99 3.82 -23.98
C MET A 1 -8.15 5.07 -24.18
N THR A 2 -7.54 5.57 -23.13
CA THR A 2 -6.61 6.70 -23.23
C THR A 2 -5.34 6.21 -23.94
N GLN A 3 -4.97 6.85 -25.05
CA GLN A 3 -3.75 6.52 -25.78
C GLN A 3 -2.55 7.19 -25.09
N PHE A 4 -1.58 6.39 -24.66
CA PHE A 4 -0.32 6.88 -24.09
C PHE A 4 0.79 6.77 -25.14
N TYR A 5 1.57 7.84 -25.32
CA TYR A 5 2.62 7.93 -26.34
C TYR A 5 4.04 7.71 -25.79
N ARG A 6 4.21 7.78 -24.47
CA ARG A 6 5.47 7.48 -23.80
C ARG A 6 5.51 5.99 -23.47
N PRO A 7 6.62 5.27 -23.73
CA PRO A 7 6.69 3.82 -23.51
C PRO A 7 6.73 3.44 -22.02
N THR A 8 7.03 4.40 -21.13
CA THR A 8 7.08 4.18 -19.68
C THR A 8 5.70 3.88 -19.11
N LYS A 9 5.55 2.77 -18.40
CA LYS A 9 4.29 2.33 -17.77
C LYS A 9 4.56 1.46 -16.54
N ALA A 10 3.59 1.43 -15.63
CA ALA A 10 3.50 0.44 -14.57
C ALA A 10 2.49 -0.63 -14.98
N VAL A 11 2.93 -1.88 -15.08
CA VAL A 11 2.08 -3.04 -15.37
C VAL A 11 1.64 -3.64 -14.03
N ILE A 12 0.33 -3.76 -13.84
CA ILE A 12 -0.30 -4.27 -12.63
C ILE A 12 -0.94 -5.62 -12.94
N ASP A 13 -0.40 -6.69 -12.38
CA ASP A 13 -0.92 -8.05 -12.52
C ASP A 13 -2.03 -8.30 -11.51
N LEU A 14 -3.29 -8.30 -11.97
CA LEU A 14 -4.44 -8.54 -11.12
C LEU A 14 -4.58 -10.01 -10.74
N ASN A 15 -3.95 -10.94 -11.48
CA ASN A 15 -3.90 -12.35 -11.09
C ASN A 15 -2.96 -12.55 -9.90
N ALA A 16 -1.86 -11.79 -9.82
CA ALA A 16 -0.99 -11.78 -8.64
C ALA A 16 -1.74 -11.29 -7.39
N ILE A 17 -2.54 -10.22 -7.52
CA ILE A 17 -3.43 -9.75 -6.44
C ILE A 17 -4.40 -10.85 -6.00
N GLN A 18 -5.04 -11.53 -6.96
CA GLN A 18 -5.94 -12.65 -6.70
C GLN A 18 -5.23 -13.80 -5.97
N GLN A 19 -4.04 -14.21 -6.41
CA GLN A 19 -3.26 -15.27 -5.78
C GLN A 19 -2.92 -14.94 -4.32
N ASN A 20 -2.43 -13.71 -4.08
CA ASN A 20 -2.13 -13.25 -2.72
C ASN A 20 -3.39 -13.26 -1.85
N LEU A 21 -4.50 -12.74 -2.37
CA LEU A 21 -5.78 -12.72 -1.68
C LEU A 21 -6.25 -14.13 -1.30
N GLN A 22 -6.16 -15.09 -2.22
CA GLN A 22 -6.55 -16.48 -1.97
C GLN A 22 -5.74 -17.10 -0.83
N MET A 23 -4.42 -16.85 -0.78
CA MET A 23 -3.60 -17.33 0.33
C MET A 23 -4.03 -16.73 1.68
N PHE A 24 -4.36 -15.44 1.72
CA PHE A 24 -4.86 -14.83 2.95
C PHE A 24 -6.22 -15.38 3.37
N LYS A 25 -7.12 -15.66 2.41
CA LYS A 25 -8.41 -16.31 2.69
C LYS A 25 -8.22 -17.69 3.32
N GLU A 26 -7.36 -18.51 2.74
CA GLU A 26 -7.07 -19.86 3.26
C GLU A 26 -6.47 -19.83 4.67
N ARG A 27 -5.58 -18.86 4.94
CA ARG A 27 -4.90 -18.76 6.24
C ARG A 27 -5.73 -18.09 7.33
N SER A 28 -6.65 -17.20 6.96
CA SER A 28 -7.49 -16.47 7.92
C SER A 28 -8.69 -17.30 8.38
N GLY A 29 -8.89 -18.49 7.79
CA GLY A 29 -9.94 -19.42 8.19
C GLY A 29 -11.33 -18.83 7.93
N LYS A 30 -12.07 -18.56 9.00
CA LYS A 30 -13.41 -17.96 8.94
C LYS A 30 -13.41 -16.43 9.03
N ALA A 31 -12.27 -15.82 9.34
CA ALA A 31 -12.18 -14.38 9.46
C ALA A 31 -12.37 -13.71 8.09
N GLU A 32 -13.10 -12.61 8.06
CA GLU A 32 -13.29 -11.79 6.87
C GLU A 32 -11.95 -11.16 6.45
N ILE A 33 -11.80 -10.94 5.14
CA ILE A 33 -10.70 -10.14 4.61
C ILE A 33 -11.19 -8.71 4.43
N ILE A 34 -10.51 -7.76 5.04
CA ILE A 34 -10.64 -6.33 4.74
C ILE A 34 -9.48 -5.94 3.83
N ALA A 35 -9.75 -5.75 2.54
CA ALA A 35 -8.73 -5.33 1.58
C ALA A 35 -8.42 -3.84 1.74
N VAL A 36 -7.17 -3.51 2.08
CA VAL A 36 -6.76 -2.11 2.32
C VAL A 36 -6.27 -1.49 1.01
N VAL A 37 -7.09 -0.60 0.45
CA VAL A 37 -6.90 0.01 -0.89
C VAL A 37 -6.62 1.51 -0.86
N LYS A 38 -6.27 2.05 0.32
CA LYS A 38 -5.79 3.45 0.46
C LYS A 38 -4.58 3.78 -0.42
N ALA A 39 -4.33 5.07 -0.60
CA ALA A 39 -3.25 5.62 -1.41
C ALA A 39 -3.25 5.07 -2.84
N ASP A 40 -4.42 5.10 -3.47
CA ASP A 40 -4.65 4.53 -4.81
C ASP A 40 -4.27 3.04 -4.91
N ALA A 41 -4.72 2.24 -3.94
CA ALA A 41 -4.28 0.87 -3.72
C ALA A 41 -2.75 0.74 -3.70
N TYR A 42 -2.11 1.53 -2.84
CA TYR A 42 -0.65 1.57 -2.71
C TYR A 42 0.04 1.87 -4.05
N GLY A 43 -0.57 2.71 -4.88
CA GLY A 43 -0.09 3.09 -6.22
C GLY A 43 -0.38 2.07 -7.34
N HIS A 44 -1.17 1.02 -7.08
CA HIS A 44 -1.55 0.00 -8.06
C HIS A 44 -2.85 0.34 -8.81
N GLY A 45 -3.62 1.32 -8.34
CA GLY A 45 -4.90 1.72 -8.91
C GLY A 45 -6.07 1.16 -8.12
N MET A 46 -6.73 2.03 -7.35
CA MET A 46 -7.73 1.64 -6.36
C MET A 46 -8.94 0.94 -6.95
N MET A 47 -9.46 1.45 -8.07
CA MET A 47 -10.69 0.92 -8.68
C MET A 47 -10.49 -0.52 -9.17
N GLU A 48 -9.36 -0.79 -9.82
CA GLU A 48 -9.12 -2.07 -10.47
C GLU A 48 -8.80 -3.15 -9.43
N VAL A 49 -8.05 -2.78 -8.38
CA VAL A 49 -7.79 -3.66 -7.24
C VAL A 49 -9.06 -3.91 -6.43
N ALA A 50 -9.88 -2.88 -6.19
CA ALA A 50 -11.14 -3.03 -5.45
C ALA A 50 -12.11 -3.99 -6.18
N ARG A 51 -12.31 -3.82 -7.49
CA ARG A 51 -13.13 -4.74 -8.28
C ARG A 51 -12.57 -6.15 -8.26
N LYS A 52 -11.25 -6.32 -8.45
CA LYS A 52 -10.62 -7.64 -8.40
C LYS A 52 -10.79 -8.30 -7.03
N ALA A 53 -10.71 -7.55 -5.93
CA ALA A 53 -10.95 -8.07 -4.59
C ALA A 53 -12.40 -8.54 -4.40
N LEU A 54 -13.37 -7.73 -4.85
CA LEU A 54 -14.81 -8.06 -4.79
C LEU A 54 -15.16 -9.29 -5.64
N GLU A 55 -14.63 -9.39 -6.87
CA GLU A 55 -14.78 -10.56 -7.75
C GLU A 55 -14.30 -11.86 -7.07
N ASN A 56 -13.32 -11.73 -6.18
CA ASN A 56 -12.78 -12.85 -5.41
C ASN A 56 -13.45 -13.00 -4.03
N GLY A 57 -14.61 -12.38 -3.81
CA GLY A 57 -15.45 -12.55 -2.63
C GLY A 57 -14.95 -11.83 -1.37
N VAL A 58 -14.25 -10.71 -1.52
CA VAL A 58 -14.01 -9.76 -0.42
C VAL A 58 -15.21 -8.85 -0.30
N ASN A 59 -15.72 -8.62 0.91
CA ASN A 59 -16.88 -7.75 1.13
C ASN A 59 -16.52 -6.41 1.78
N TRP A 60 -15.30 -6.30 2.33
CA TRP A 60 -14.82 -5.12 3.05
C TRP A 60 -13.60 -4.49 2.39
N LEU A 61 -13.69 -3.19 2.15
CA LEU A 61 -12.58 -2.36 1.70
C LEU A 61 -12.24 -1.35 2.79
N ALA A 62 -10.95 -1.07 2.98
CA ALA A 62 -10.50 -0.05 3.91
C ALA A 62 -9.64 1.01 3.23
N VAL A 63 -9.93 2.26 3.54
CA VAL A 63 -9.26 3.45 3.01
C VAL A 63 -8.72 4.33 4.14
N ALA A 64 -7.91 5.33 3.81
CA ALA A 64 -7.36 6.27 4.78
C ALA A 64 -8.26 7.50 4.97
N THR A 65 -8.85 8.01 3.89
CA THR A 65 -9.55 9.31 3.92
C THR A 65 -11.02 9.21 3.48
N PRO A 66 -11.85 10.17 3.89
CA PRO A 66 -13.20 10.35 3.34
C PRO A 66 -13.24 10.45 1.81
N ASP A 67 -12.28 11.16 1.20
CA ASP A 67 -12.20 11.35 -0.24
C ASP A 67 -11.99 10.02 -0.99
N GLU A 68 -11.15 9.13 -0.45
CA GLU A 68 -10.96 7.79 -1.01
C GLU A 68 -12.24 6.95 -0.91
N ALA A 69 -12.98 7.07 0.19
CA ALA A 69 -14.26 6.38 0.35
C ALA A 69 -15.30 6.90 -0.64
N LEU A 70 -15.40 8.22 -0.82
CA LEU A 70 -16.27 8.82 -1.82
C LEU A 70 -15.90 8.40 -3.23
N LEU A 71 -14.61 8.30 -3.54
CA LEU A 71 -14.17 7.87 -4.87
C LEU A 71 -14.65 6.44 -5.18
N LEU A 72 -14.64 5.53 -4.19
CA LEU A 72 -15.21 4.18 -4.34
C LEU A 72 -16.73 4.24 -4.58
N VAL A 73 -17.46 5.09 -3.83
CA VAL A 73 -18.91 5.29 -4.00
C VAL A 73 -19.25 5.85 -5.38
N GLU A 74 -18.53 6.87 -5.84
CA GLU A 74 -18.71 7.51 -7.16
C GLU A 74 -18.49 6.55 -8.32
N HIS A 75 -17.64 5.54 -8.13
CA HIS A 75 -17.36 4.48 -9.11
C HIS A 75 -18.22 3.22 -8.92
N GLU A 76 -19.29 3.33 -8.11
CA GLU A 76 -20.28 2.27 -7.90
C GLU A 76 -19.65 0.96 -7.36
N ILE A 77 -18.64 1.09 -6.49
CA ILE A 77 -18.03 -0.05 -5.82
C ILE A 77 -18.93 -0.51 -4.67
N GLU A 78 -19.65 -1.61 -4.88
CA GLU A 78 -20.56 -2.21 -3.91
C GLU A 78 -19.81 -3.04 -2.84
N ALA A 79 -19.26 -2.38 -1.83
CA ALA A 79 -18.58 -2.99 -0.70
C ALA A 79 -18.93 -2.29 0.62
N ASN A 80 -18.68 -2.96 1.76
CA ASN A 80 -18.58 -2.27 3.03
C ASN A 80 -17.27 -1.47 3.06
N ILE A 81 -17.34 -0.16 3.28
CA ILE A 81 -16.18 0.73 3.25
C ILE A 81 -15.88 1.20 4.67
N LEU A 82 -14.64 1.00 5.12
CA LEU A 82 -14.11 1.50 6.39
C LEU A 82 -13.08 2.61 6.16
N VAL A 83 -13.37 3.83 6.63
CA VAL A 83 -12.38 4.91 6.73
C VAL A 83 -11.60 4.75 8.04
N MET A 84 -10.33 4.36 7.94
CA MET A 84 -9.48 4.10 9.11
C MET A 84 -8.78 5.34 9.68
N GLY A 85 -8.75 6.43 8.93
CA GLY A 85 -8.14 7.69 9.32
C GLY A 85 -9.11 8.65 10.02
N HIS A 86 -8.67 9.88 10.21
CA HIS A 86 -9.52 10.93 10.76
C HIS A 86 -10.67 11.26 9.78
N THR A 87 -11.87 11.36 10.33
CA THR A 87 -13.06 11.80 9.59
C THR A 87 -13.55 13.12 10.17
N PRO A 88 -13.63 14.23 9.40
CA PRO A 88 -14.11 15.50 9.91
C PRO A 88 -15.63 15.45 10.16
N ALA A 89 -16.11 16.24 11.11
CA ALA A 89 -17.54 16.32 11.45
C ALA A 89 -18.44 16.61 10.24
N ALA A 90 -17.98 17.45 9.30
CA ALA A 90 -18.71 17.78 8.08
C ALA A 90 -18.96 16.57 7.15
N PHE A 91 -18.18 15.49 7.28
CA PHE A 91 -18.36 14.26 6.51
C PHE A 91 -19.36 13.29 7.15
N ILE A 92 -19.75 13.47 8.41
CA ILE A 92 -20.59 12.51 9.15
C ILE A 92 -21.95 12.27 8.48
N PRO A 93 -22.72 13.30 8.05
CA PRO A 93 -23.96 13.07 7.32
C PRO A 93 -23.74 12.38 5.96
N VAL A 94 -22.58 12.61 5.33
CA VAL A 94 -22.22 11.96 4.07
C VAL A 94 -21.96 10.46 4.30
N ALA A 95 -21.20 10.13 5.35
CA ALA A 95 -20.96 8.75 5.75
C ALA A 95 -22.26 8.01 6.09
N GLN A 96 -23.20 8.66 6.80
CA GLN A 96 -24.53 8.09 7.08
C GLN A 96 -25.32 7.79 5.80
N ARG A 97 -25.39 8.74 4.84
CA ARG A 97 -26.13 8.56 3.58
C ARG A 97 -25.60 7.39 2.75
N HIS A 98 -24.27 7.21 2.72
CA HIS A 98 -23.63 6.19 1.91
C HIS A 98 -23.30 4.91 2.69
N GLY A 99 -23.69 4.82 3.96
CA GLY A 99 -23.44 3.65 4.80
C GLY A 99 -21.95 3.34 5.03
N ILE A 100 -21.09 4.37 5.00
CA ILE A 100 -19.64 4.27 5.20
C ILE A 100 -19.34 4.14 6.69
N SER A 101 -18.58 3.11 7.06
CA SER A 101 -18.09 2.91 8.43
C SER A 101 -16.87 3.79 8.68
N VAL A 102 -16.79 4.41 9.87
CA VAL A 102 -15.70 5.34 10.22
C VAL A 102 -15.02 4.93 11.52
N ALA A 103 -13.71 5.19 11.62
CA ALA A 103 -12.97 4.95 12.84
C ALA A 103 -13.25 6.04 13.90
N ALA A 104 -13.70 5.62 15.08
CA ALA A 104 -13.71 6.47 16.26
C ALA A 104 -12.31 6.48 16.90
N ILE A 105 -11.62 7.61 16.79
CA ILE A 105 -10.18 7.73 17.10
C ILE A 105 -9.85 8.46 18.40
N SER A 106 -10.83 9.09 19.05
CA SER A 106 -10.70 9.74 20.37
C SER A 106 -12.08 10.02 20.98
N LEU A 107 -12.12 10.35 22.27
CA LEU A 107 -13.34 10.80 22.96
C LEU A 107 -13.88 12.11 22.36
N ASP A 108 -13.01 13.08 22.10
CA ASP A 108 -13.37 14.34 21.44
C ASP A 108 -13.98 14.12 20.05
N TRP A 109 -13.44 13.15 19.30
CA TRP A 109 -13.98 12.80 18.00
C TRP A 109 -15.39 12.21 18.14
N LEU A 110 -15.62 11.32 19.11
CA LEU A 110 -16.95 10.75 19.38
C LEU A 110 -17.98 11.83 19.74
N LEU A 111 -17.58 12.80 20.57
CA LEU A 111 -18.42 13.95 20.93
C LEU A 111 -18.77 14.81 19.70
N ALA A 112 -17.77 15.16 18.90
CA ALA A 112 -17.95 15.98 17.70
C ALA A 112 -18.81 15.25 16.64
N ALA A 113 -18.53 13.97 16.39
CA ALA A 113 -19.28 13.15 15.44
C ALA A 113 -20.74 13.02 15.87
N GLY A 114 -21.00 12.78 17.16
CA GLY A 114 -22.35 12.65 17.70
C GLY A 114 -23.15 13.96 17.72
N GLY A 115 -22.50 15.12 17.56
CA GLY A 115 -23.16 16.41 17.33
C GLY A 115 -23.40 16.71 15.85
N ALA A 116 -22.70 16.00 14.95
CA ALA A 116 -22.79 16.17 13.51
C ALA A 116 -23.65 15.10 12.81
N THR A 117 -24.11 14.08 13.54
CA THR A 117 -25.08 13.10 13.03
C THR A 117 -26.40 13.76 12.70
N ASP A 118 -26.96 13.39 11.56
CA ASP A 118 -28.32 13.74 11.16
C ASP A 118 -29.28 12.65 11.64
N SER A 119 -30.34 13.03 12.37
CA SER A 119 -31.34 12.09 12.90
C SER A 119 -32.29 11.53 11.85
N ASP A 120 -32.40 12.17 10.69
CA ASP A 120 -33.25 11.71 9.59
C ASP A 120 -32.54 10.65 8.72
N LEU A 121 -31.26 10.38 9.00
CA LEU A 121 -30.45 9.39 8.31
C LEU A 121 -30.21 8.14 9.18
N PRO A 122 -29.81 7.00 8.59
CA PRO A 122 -29.38 5.83 9.34
C PRO A 122 -28.27 6.18 10.36
N PRO A 123 -28.16 5.43 11.48
CA PRO A 123 -27.10 5.65 12.46
C PRO A 123 -25.70 5.61 11.84
N LEU A 124 -24.80 6.47 12.33
CA LEU A 124 -23.41 6.46 11.89
C LEU A 124 -22.74 5.16 12.32
N LYS A 125 -22.21 4.41 11.37
CA LYS A 125 -21.45 3.18 11.59
C LYS A 125 -20.05 3.49 12.11
N VAL A 126 -19.72 3.00 13.30
CA VAL A 126 -18.44 3.30 13.96
C VAL A 126 -17.67 2.04 14.33
N HIS A 127 -16.37 2.07 14.06
CA HIS A 127 -15.40 1.12 14.59
C HIS A 127 -14.53 1.82 15.63
N LEU A 128 -14.57 1.39 16.89
CA LEU A 128 -13.77 1.99 17.95
C LEU A 128 -12.31 1.56 17.81
N LYS A 129 -11.43 2.54 17.64
CA LYS A 129 -9.99 2.30 17.60
C LYS A 129 -9.38 2.48 18.99
N VAL A 130 -8.77 1.43 19.49
CA VAL A 130 -8.03 1.44 20.76
C VAL A 130 -6.54 1.54 20.46
N ASP A 131 -5.86 2.51 21.05
CA ASP A 131 -4.42 2.61 20.99
C ASP A 131 -3.78 1.70 22.05
N THR A 132 -3.27 0.56 21.60
CA THR A 132 -2.61 -0.39 22.48
C THR A 132 -1.10 -0.20 22.58
N GLY A 133 -0.52 0.76 21.82
CA GLY A 133 0.93 0.99 21.82
C GLY A 133 1.52 1.58 20.54
N MET A 134 0.73 1.74 19.46
CA MET A 134 1.24 2.41 18.25
C MET A 134 1.35 3.93 18.45
N ARG A 135 0.57 4.50 19.37
CA ARG A 135 0.63 5.92 19.78
C ARG A 135 0.41 6.94 18.66
N ARG A 136 -0.26 6.51 17.57
CA ARG A 136 -0.65 7.41 16.46
C ARG A 136 -2.02 8.05 16.70
N VAL A 137 -3.06 7.23 16.85
CA VAL A 137 -4.45 7.62 17.12
C VAL A 137 -5.22 6.43 17.71
N GLY A 138 -6.29 6.70 18.45
CA GLY A 138 -7.12 5.71 19.15
C GLY A 138 -7.36 6.15 20.59
N VAL A 139 -8.49 5.74 21.18
CA VAL A 139 -8.73 5.93 22.60
C VAL A 139 -7.73 5.08 23.40
N GLN A 140 -7.31 5.57 24.55
CA GLN A 140 -6.50 4.79 25.48
C GLN A 140 -7.33 3.62 26.04
N ALA A 141 -6.67 2.56 26.50
CA ALA A 141 -7.37 1.38 27.01
C ALA A 141 -8.26 1.72 28.22
N GLU A 142 -7.79 2.62 29.07
CA GLU A 142 -8.50 3.18 30.22
C GLU A 142 -9.71 4.05 29.84
N GLU A 143 -9.74 4.62 28.63
CA GLU A 143 -10.82 5.47 28.13
C GLU A 143 -11.94 4.66 27.46
N VAL A 144 -11.77 3.35 27.27
CA VAL A 144 -12.73 2.50 26.55
C VAL A 144 -14.12 2.56 27.18
N SER A 145 -14.22 2.49 28.51
CA SER A 145 -15.52 2.54 29.21
C SER A 145 -16.28 3.85 28.91
N GLU A 146 -15.57 4.98 28.89
CA GLU A 146 -16.14 6.28 28.55
C GLU A 146 -16.53 6.35 27.07
N ALA A 147 -15.67 5.85 26.18
CA ALA A 147 -15.98 5.76 24.75
C ALA A 147 -17.27 4.96 24.49
N LEU A 148 -17.46 3.83 25.18
CA LEU A 148 -18.68 3.02 25.06
C LEU A 148 -19.93 3.76 25.56
N GLN A 149 -19.81 4.57 26.61
CA GLN A 149 -20.93 5.40 27.08
C GLN A 149 -21.30 6.47 26.04
N LEU A 150 -20.31 7.11 25.44
CA LEU A 150 -20.52 8.06 24.34
C LEU A 150 -21.16 7.37 23.12
N ILE A 151 -20.72 6.16 22.79
CA ILE A 151 -21.28 5.41 21.66
C ILE A 151 -22.73 5.02 21.93
N LYS A 152 -23.06 4.51 23.12
CA LYS A 152 -24.42 4.10 23.49
C LYS A 152 -25.41 5.25 23.60
N SER A 153 -24.94 6.45 23.95
CA SER A 153 -25.80 7.63 24.17
C SER A 153 -26.12 8.43 22.90
N ARG A 154 -25.62 7.99 21.73
CA ARG A 154 -25.74 8.71 20.45
C ARG A 154 -26.30 7.82 19.35
N LEU A 155 -26.63 8.41 18.21
CA LEU A 155 -27.13 7.71 17.01
C LEU A 155 -25.99 7.01 16.26
N PHE A 156 -25.25 6.15 16.97
CA PHE A 156 -24.19 5.33 16.38
C PHE A 156 -24.62 3.87 16.26
N SER A 157 -24.22 3.23 15.17
CA SER A 157 -24.18 1.77 15.03
C SER A 157 -22.76 1.31 15.36
N PHE A 158 -22.57 0.68 16.50
CA PHE A 158 -21.26 0.17 16.92
C PHE A 158 -20.98 -1.15 16.20
N GLU A 159 -20.15 -1.11 15.15
CA GLU A 159 -19.94 -2.28 14.26
C GLU A 159 -18.67 -3.05 14.57
N GLY A 160 -17.66 -2.41 15.17
CA GLY A 160 -16.40 -3.10 15.38
C GLY A 160 -15.42 -2.43 16.33
N LEU A 161 -14.39 -3.19 16.68
CA LEU A 161 -13.34 -2.79 17.62
C LEU A 161 -11.98 -3.18 17.04
N PHE A 162 -11.02 -2.27 17.06
CA PHE A 162 -9.71 -2.56 16.50
C PHE A 162 -8.54 -1.84 17.14
N THR A 163 -7.36 -2.41 16.94
CA THR A 163 -6.06 -1.76 17.16
C THR A 163 -5.18 -1.92 15.91
N HIS A 164 -3.98 -1.37 15.94
CA HIS A 164 -2.94 -1.63 14.95
C HIS A 164 -1.61 -1.93 15.63
N PHE A 165 -1.00 -3.05 15.28
CA PHE A 165 0.31 -3.44 15.79
C PHE A 165 1.41 -2.58 15.17
N ALA A 166 2.37 -2.18 16.00
CA ALA A 166 3.52 -1.38 15.59
C ALA A 166 4.70 -2.24 15.12
N THR A 167 4.86 -3.43 15.71
CA THR A 167 6.06 -4.28 15.57
C THR A 167 5.71 -5.75 15.27
N ALA A 168 4.59 -5.98 14.59
CA ALA A 168 4.17 -7.34 14.18
C ALA A 168 5.08 -7.96 13.09
N ASP A 169 5.98 -7.16 12.55
CA ASP A 169 6.94 -7.49 11.50
C ASP A 169 8.38 -7.62 12.03
N GLU A 170 8.55 -7.77 13.35
CA GLU A 170 9.83 -7.94 14.03
C GLU A 170 9.87 -9.24 14.87
N ASP A 171 11.08 -9.77 15.12
CA ASP A 171 11.25 -10.97 15.95
C ASP A 171 11.05 -10.69 17.44
N ARG A 172 10.18 -11.47 18.10
CA ARG A 172 10.01 -11.52 19.57
C ARG A 172 9.96 -10.14 20.25
N ASN A 173 9.22 -9.21 19.66
CA ASN A 173 9.16 -7.84 20.17
C ASN A 173 8.20 -7.73 21.40
N GLU A 174 8.69 -7.12 22.49
CA GLU A 174 7.92 -6.95 23.74
C GLU A 174 6.69 -6.05 23.58
N LEU A 175 6.79 -4.99 22.75
CA LEU A 175 5.67 -4.11 22.47
C LEU A 175 4.53 -4.87 21.81
N PHE A 176 4.81 -5.74 20.84
CA PHE A 176 3.79 -6.55 20.19
C PHE A 176 3.02 -7.41 21.19
N GLN A 177 3.72 -8.11 22.10
CA GLN A 177 3.09 -8.92 23.14
C GLN A 177 2.23 -8.08 24.10
N GLN A 178 2.72 -6.89 24.47
CA GLN A 178 1.96 -5.96 25.28
C GLN A 178 0.70 -5.46 24.55
N GLN A 179 0.79 -5.12 23.26
CA GLN A 179 -0.34 -4.71 22.45
C GLN A 179 -1.41 -5.80 22.35
N VAL A 180 -1.00 -7.06 22.16
CA VAL A 180 -1.89 -8.22 22.13
C VAL A 180 -2.60 -8.39 23.47
N LYS A 181 -1.85 -8.34 24.58
CA LYS A 181 -2.41 -8.48 25.94
C LYS A 181 -3.42 -7.38 26.26
N THR A 182 -3.09 -6.12 25.96
CA THR A 182 -4.01 -4.98 26.17
C THR A 182 -5.29 -5.17 25.37
N MET A 183 -5.19 -5.51 24.08
CA MET A 183 -6.36 -5.71 23.24
C MET A 183 -7.23 -6.88 23.73
N ALA A 184 -6.62 -7.99 24.14
CA ALA A 184 -7.36 -9.14 24.67
C ALA A 184 -8.13 -8.81 25.95
N THR A 185 -7.58 -7.95 26.82
CA THR A 185 -8.30 -7.44 27.99
C THR A 185 -9.49 -6.60 27.59
N VAL A 186 -9.32 -5.64 26.67
CA VAL A 186 -10.41 -4.77 26.19
C VAL A 186 -11.54 -5.57 25.54
N VAL A 187 -11.21 -6.54 24.67
CA VAL A 187 -12.20 -7.43 24.06
C VAL A 187 -13.01 -8.19 25.11
N ARG A 188 -12.34 -8.71 26.15
CA ARG A 188 -13.00 -9.43 27.25
C ARG A 188 -13.91 -8.53 28.08
N GLU A 189 -13.53 -7.27 28.29
CA GLU A 189 -14.33 -6.31 29.04
C GLU A 189 -15.59 -5.87 28.26
N ILE A 190 -15.47 -5.70 26.94
CA ILE A 190 -16.60 -5.34 26.08
C ILE A 190 -17.57 -6.51 25.95
N ASN A 191 -17.04 -7.73 25.75
CA ASN A 191 -17.81 -8.99 25.68
C ASN A 191 -19.09 -8.91 24.81
N ASP A 192 -18.96 -8.34 23.62
CA ASP A 192 -20.06 -8.20 22.66
C ASP A 192 -19.75 -9.01 21.40
N PRO A 193 -20.43 -10.16 21.18
CA PRO A 193 -20.18 -11.03 20.04
C PRO A 193 -20.72 -10.47 18.71
N SER A 194 -21.45 -9.36 18.73
CA SER A 194 -21.94 -8.71 17.51
C SER A 194 -20.90 -7.80 16.85
N LEU A 195 -19.84 -7.43 17.58
CA LEU A 195 -18.78 -6.57 17.09
C LEU A 195 -17.80 -7.34 16.22
N MET A 196 -17.42 -6.76 15.09
CA MET A 196 -16.28 -7.24 14.32
C MET A 196 -14.98 -6.82 15.03
N ILE A 197 -14.25 -7.79 15.57
CA ILE A 197 -12.93 -7.58 16.14
C ILE A 197 -11.88 -7.82 15.04
N HIS A 198 -11.10 -6.79 14.76
CA HIS A 198 -10.03 -6.90 13.76
C HIS A 198 -8.74 -6.27 14.27
N VAL A 199 -7.67 -7.05 14.42
CA VAL A 199 -6.38 -6.53 14.95
C VAL A 199 -5.26 -6.63 13.94
N SER A 200 -5.29 -7.68 13.12
CA SER A 200 -4.19 -8.06 12.25
C SER A 200 -4.07 -7.16 11.02
N ASN A 201 -2.86 -6.65 10.81
CA ASN A 201 -2.40 -6.11 9.53
C ASN A 201 -1.75 -7.25 8.71
N SER A 202 -1.15 -6.96 7.55
CA SER A 202 -0.46 -7.98 6.74
C SER A 202 0.59 -8.77 7.55
N ALA A 203 1.45 -8.10 8.32
CA ALA A 203 2.49 -8.79 9.09
C ALA A 203 1.91 -9.74 10.14
N ALA A 204 0.94 -9.27 10.94
CA ALA A 204 0.28 -10.10 11.94
C ALA A 204 -0.50 -11.27 11.31
N ALA A 205 -1.17 -11.05 10.17
CA ALA A 205 -1.88 -12.14 9.47
C ALA A 205 -0.94 -13.23 8.94
N ILE A 206 0.31 -12.89 8.62
CA ILE A 206 1.32 -13.84 8.14
C ILE A 206 1.96 -14.58 9.33
N MET A 207 2.44 -13.83 10.31
CA MET A 207 3.29 -14.34 11.40
C MET A 207 2.50 -14.86 12.60
N HIS A 208 1.27 -14.37 12.80
CA HIS A 208 0.44 -14.64 13.98
C HIS A 208 -1.01 -14.94 13.58
N PRO A 209 -1.27 -16.02 12.82
CA PRO A 209 -2.60 -16.34 12.29
C PRO A 209 -3.67 -16.53 13.38
N ASP A 210 -3.28 -16.89 14.61
CA ASP A 210 -4.19 -17.00 15.76
C ASP A 210 -4.81 -15.65 16.18
N LEU A 211 -4.28 -14.53 15.68
CA LEU A 211 -4.81 -13.18 15.88
C LEU A 211 -5.73 -12.72 14.73
N ALA A 212 -6.29 -13.65 13.96
CA ALA A 212 -7.25 -13.30 12.90
C ALA A 212 -8.53 -12.66 13.47
N PHE A 213 -9.01 -13.12 14.63
CA PHE A 213 -10.32 -12.74 15.20
C PHE A 213 -11.44 -12.85 14.14
N ASP A 214 -12.24 -11.81 13.95
CA ASP A 214 -13.35 -11.79 13.01
C ASP A 214 -12.94 -11.26 11.63
N ALA A 215 -11.87 -10.45 11.56
CA ALA A 215 -11.34 -9.98 10.29
C ALA A 215 -9.85 -9.58 10.32
N VAL A 216 -9.18 -9.76 9.17
CA VAL A 216 -7.80 -9.32 8.94
C VAL A 216 -7.74 -8.20 7.90
N ARG A 217 -6.92 -7.17 8.17
CA ARG A 217 -6.73 -6.02 7.26
C ARG A 217 -5.48 -6.23 6.43
N ILE A 218 -5.65 -6.72 5.20
CA ILE A 218 -4.53 -7.02 4.30
C ILE A 218 -4.25 -5.81 3.41
N GLY A 219 -3.09 -5.18 3.63
CA GLY A 219 -2.59 -4.05 2.85
C GLY A 219 -1.44 -4.47 1.95
N ILE A 220 -0.20 -4.17 2.35
CA ILE A 220 0.98 -4.28 1.49
C ILE A 220 1.14 -5.66 0.83
N SER A 221 0.81 -6.73 1.55
CA SER A 221 1.01 -8.09 1.05
C SER A 221 -0.08 -8.55 0.08
N LEU A 222 -1.20 -7.81 -0.02
CA LEU A 222 -2.13 -7.98 -1.13
C LEU A 222 -1.43 -7.73 -2.47
N TYR A 223 -0.49 -6.78 -2.48
CA TYR A 223 0.27 -6.34 -3.65
C TYR A 223 1.54 -7.17 -3.90
N GLY A 224 1.73 -8.25 -3.14
CA GLY A 224 2.86 -9.15 -3.30
C GLY A 224 4.16 -8.64 -2.69
N ILE A 225 4.07 -7.68 -1.78
CA ILE A 225 5.23 -7.05 -1.13
C ILE A 225 5.26 -7.50 0.34
N ALA A 226 6.44 -7.94 0.78
CA ALA A 226 6.63 -8.34 2.17
C ALA A 226 6.60 -7.11 3.10
N PRO A 227 5.97 -7.17 4.28
CA PRO A 227 5.92 -6.05 5.22
C PRO A 227 7.29 -5.61 5.73
N SER A 228 8.21 -6.55 5.91
CA SER A 228 9.59 -6.31 6.33
C SER A 228 10.50 -7.44 5.86
N SER A 229 11.81 -7.24 5.93
CA SER A 229 12.79 -8.30 5.65
C SER A 229 12.67 -9.47 6.63
N TYR A 230 12.25 -9.23 7.88
CA TYR A 230 12.00 -10.31 8.83
C TYR A 230 10.83 -11.17 8.37
N VAL A 231 9.70 -10.55 7.99
CA VAL A 231 8.54 -11.30 7.50
C VAL A 231 8.87 -12.04 6.21
N GLU A 232 9.60 -11.41 5.28
CA GLU A 232 10.02 -12.07 4.03
C GLU A 232 10.81 -13.37 4.29
N ASN A 233 11.74 -13.34 5.24
CA ASN A 233 12.61 -14.48 5.54
C ASN A 233 11.92 -15.58 6.35
N ASN A 234 10.78 -15.31 6.97
CA ASN A 234 10.11 -16.23 7.89
C ASN A 234 8.68 -16.60 7.47
N MET A 235 8.14 -15.98 6.42
CA MET A 235 6.79 -16.28 5.94
C MET A 235 6.71 -17.70 5.34
N PRO A 236 5.64 -18.45 5.62
CA PRO A 236 5.52 -19.86 5.22
C PRO A 236 5.05 -20.07 3.77
N PHE A 237 5.01 -19.01 2.97
CA PHE A 237 4.55 -19.02 1.58
C PHE A 237 5.22 -17.90 0.79
N THR A 238 5.07 -17.91 -0.53
CA THR A 238 5.65 -16.88 -1.40
C THR A 238 4.56 -15.94 -1.90
N LEU A 239 4.78 -14.65 -1.73
CA LEU A 239 3.94 -13.60 -2.30
C LEU A 239 4.21 -13.45 -3.80
N ALA A 240 3.17 -13.20 -4.59
CA ALA A 240 3.24 -12.90 -6.01
C ALA A 240 3.29 -11.37 -6.22
N PRO A 241 4.43 -10.77 -6.62
CA PRO A 241 4.53 -9.33 -6.84
C PRO A 241 3.58 -8.87 -7.95
N ALA A 242 2.75 -7.87 -7.65
CA ALA A 242 1.73 -7.40 -8.59
C ALA A 242 2.18 -6.24 -9.49
N LEU A 243 3.31 -5.60 -9.21
CA LEU A 243 3.78 -4.44 -9.96
C LEU A 243 5.09 -4.72 -10.72
N ALA A 244 5.08 -4.35 -11.99
CA ALA A 244 6.26 -4.22 -12.83
C ALA A 244 6.35 -2.79 -13.39
N LEU A 245 7.55 -2.22 -13.40
CA LEU A 245 7.84 -0.90 -14.00
C LEU A 245 8.71 -1.08 -15.24
N GLU A 246 8.20 -0.65 -16.38
CA GLU A 246 8.80 -0.90 -17.69
C GLU A 246 8.93 0.40 -18.49
N THR A 247 9.92 0.43 -19.38
CA THR A 247 10.09 1.48 -20.39
C THR A 247 10.85 0.92 -21.60
N GLU A 248 11.20 1.78 -22.55
CA GLU A 248 12.06 1.45 -23.68
C GLU A 248 13.23 2.44 -23.79
N ILE A 249 14.29 2.02 -24.47
CA ILE A 249 15.39 2.89 -24.88
C ILE A 249 14.90 3.87 -25.95
N VAL A 250 15.05 5.18 -25.72
CA VAL A 250 14.61 6.22 -26.69
C VAL A 250 15.76 6.91 -27.41
N HIS A 251 17.00 6.70 -26.97
CA HIS A 251 18.18 7.23 -27.64
C HIS A 251 19.41 6.44 -27.23
N VAL A 252 20.33 6.20 -28.17
CA VAL A 252 21.61 5.52 -27.92
C VAL A 252 22.76 6.26 -28.60
N LYS A 253 23.83 6.51 -27.86
CA LYS A 253 25.06 7.10 -28.39
C LYS A 253 26.31 6.48 -27.79
N CYS A 254 27.41 6.53 -28.52
CA CYS A 254 28.74 6.25 -27.99
C CYS A 254 29.33 7.56 -27.43
N VAL A 255 29.76 7.53 -26.18
CA VAL A 255 30.37 8.66 -25.46
C VAL A 255 31.84 8.33 -25.24
N LYS A 256 32.71 9.30 -25.50
CA LYS A 256 34.16 9.06 -25.50
C LYS A 256 34.72 9.02 -24.09
N ALA A 257 35.84 8.30 -23.93
CA ALA A 257 36.59 8.30 -22.69
C ALA A 257 36.88 9.73 -22.21
N GLY A 258 36.62 10.01 -20.93
CA GLY A 258 36.79 11.31 -20.28
C GLY A 258 35.59 12.27 -20.42
N GLU A 259 34.62 12.00 -21.30
CA GLU A 259 33.41 12.83 -21.42
C GLU A 259 32.43 12.54 -20.27
N ALA A 260 31.70 13.58 -19.85
CA ALA A 260 30.81 13.52 -18.71
C ALA A 260 29.32 13.31 -19.09
N ILE A 261 28.57 12.69 -18.19
CA ILE A 261 27.13 12.44 -18.34
C ILE A 261 26.31 13.22 -17.30
N SER A 262 25.24 13.87 -17.79
CA SER A 262 24.21 14.55 -17.00
C SER A 262 24.67 15.79 -16.21
N TYR A 263 23.75 16.34 -15.41
CA TYR A 263 23.95 17.53 -14.59
C TYR A 263 25.11 17.39 -13.60
N GLY A 264 25.89 18.46 -13.47
CA GLY A 264 27.02 18.52 -12.56
C GLY A 264 28.21 17.64 -12.95
N ALA A 265 28.18 17.00 -14.13
CA ALA A 265 29.26 16.17 -14.64
C ALA A 265 29.76 15.12 -13.61
N THR A 266 28.85 14.50 -12.86
CA THR A 266 29.23 13.61 -11.74
C THR A 266 29.69 12.22 -12.17
N TYR A 267 29.52 11.87 -13.45
CA TYR A 267 29.96 10.62 -14.03
C TYR A 267 30.79 10.94 -15.27
N HIS A 268 31.97 10.34 -15.38
CA HIS A 268 32.86 10.43 -16.52
C HIS A 268 33.10 9.04 -17.07
N CYS A 269 33.02 8.86 -18.39
CA CYS A 269 33.27 7.58 -19.02
C CYS A 269 34.75 7.21 -18.88
N GLU A 270 35.06 6.03 -18.34
CA GLU A 270 36.46 5.59 -18.17
C GLU A 270 37.07 5.12 -19.51
N GLN A 271 36.21 4.69 -20.42
CA GLN A 271 36.53 4.27 -21.78
C GLN A 271 35.42 4.74 -22.73
N ASP A 272 35.52 4.41 -24.02
CA ASP A 272 34.39 4.60 -24.92
C ASP A 272 33.21 3.72 -24.47
N GLU A 273 32.08 4.35 -24.15
CA GLU A 273 30.91 3.69 -23.55
C GLU A 273 29.65 3.93 -24.39
N TRP A 274 28.81 2.90 -24.51
CA TRP A 274 27.47 3.05 -25.06
C TRP A 274 26.52 3.52 -23.97
N ILE A 275 25.90 4.67 -24.17
CA ILE A 275 24.96 5.28 -23.23
C ILE A 275 23.57 5.30 -23.87
N ALA A 276 22.60 4.72 -23.19
CA ALA A 276 21.20 4.78 -23.56
C ALA A 276 20.43 5.77 -22.67
N THR A 277 19.42 6.44 -23.23
CA THR A 277 18.50 7.32 -22.51
C THR A 277 17.15 6.63 -22.36
N LEU A 278 16.58 6.72 -21.16
CA LEU A 278 15.26 6.20 -20.80
C LEU A 278 14.31 7.37 -20.50
N PRO A 279 13.04 7.34 -20.95
CA PRO A 279 12.08 8.44 -20.78
C PRO A 279 11.36 8.42 -19.41
N ILE A 280 12.11 8.19 -18.35
CA ILE A 280 11.62 8.20 -16.97
C ILE A 280 12.59 8.94 -16.04
N GLY A 281 12.07 9.79 -15.16
CA GLY A 281 12.87 10.56 -14.22
C GLY A 281 12.19 10.76 -12.85
N TYR A 282 12.71 11.69 -12.05
CA TYR A 282 12.21 11.87 -10.69
C TYR A 282 10.78 12.42 -10.60
N ALA A 283 10.27 13.09 -11.65
CA ALA A 283 8.87 13.51 -11.69
C ALA A 283 7.90 12.34 -11.96
N ASP A 284 8.43 11.17 -12.29
CA ASP A 284 7.67 9.93 -12.46
C ASP A 284 7.76 8.99 -11.24
N GLY A 285 8.61 9.31 -10.26
CA GLY A 285 8.88 8.48 -9.09
C GLY A 285 10.25 7.78 -9.10
N LEU A 286 11.04 7.90 -10.18
CA LEU A 286 12.44 7.44 -10.19
C LEU A 286 13.32 8.47 -9.46
N LEU A 287 13.30 8.43 -8.12
CA LEU A 287 13.95 9.43 -7.28
C LEU A 287 15.48 9.47 -7.49
N ARG A 288 16.07 10.65 -7.29
CA ARG A 288 17.51 10.89 -7.51
C ARG A 288 18.44 10.03 -6.65
N GLY A 289 17.97 9.54 -5.50
CA GLY A 289 18.72 8.61 -4.64
C GLY A 289 18.97 7.25 -5.31
N LEU A 290 18.24 6.92 -6.38
CA LEU A 290 18.46 5.70 -7.18
C LEU A 290 19.60 5.83 -8.19
N GLN A 291 20.45 6.87 -8.11
CA GLN A 291 21.64 6.96 -8.94
C GLN A 291 22.53 5.72 -8.77
N GLY A 292 22.98 5.12 -9.87
CA GLY A 292 23.71 3.84 -9.84
C GLY A 292 22.83 2.62 -9.58
N GLN A 293 21.51 2.75 -9.51
CA GLN A 293 20.62 1.59 -9.49
C GLN A 293 20.67 0.88 -10.84
N GLU A 294 20.46 -0.43 -10.84
CA GLU A 294 20.45 -1.21 -12.06
C GLU A 294 19.03 -1.39 -12.60
N VAL A 295 18.95 -1.48 -13.93
CA VAL A 295 17.77 -1.89 -14.70
C VAL A 295 18.11 -3.15 -15.51
N LEU A 296 17.12 -3.86 -16.05
CA LEU A 296 17.38 -4.98 -16.96
C LEU A 296 17.19 -4.55 -18.41
N VAL A 297 18.14 -4.96 -19.25
CA VAL A 297 18.03 -4.94 -20.70
C VAL A 297 18.46 -6.32 -21.22
N ARG A 298 17.56 -7.06 -21.87
CA ARG A 298 17.75 -8.47 -22.26
C ARG A 298 18.19 -9.38 -21.10
N GLY A 299 17.61 -9.18 -19.92
CA GLY A 299 17.95 -9.90 -18.68
C GLY A 299 19.30 -9.55 -18.07
N ARG A 300 20.04 -8.60 -18.65
CA ARG A 300 21.33 -8.15 -18.10
C ARG A 300 21.15 -6.86 -17.32
N ARG A 301 21.77 -6.80 -16.14
CA ARG A 301 21.78 -5.61 -15.26
C ARG A 301 22.65 -4.50 -15.86
N MET A 302 22.06 -3.31 -16.01
CA MET A 302 22.68 -2.10 -16.55
C MET A 302 22.58 -0.97 -15.53
N PRO A 303 23.68 -0.34 -15.11
CA PRO A 303 23.64 0.73 -14.11
C PRO A 303 23.13 2.05 -14.70
N ILE A 304 22.33 2.77 -13.92
CA ILE A 304 21.99 4.17 -14.16
C ILE A 304 23.23 5.03 -13.89
N VAL A 305 23.67 5.79 -14.89
CA VAL A 305 24.88 6.61 -14.83
C VAL A 305 24.56 8.10 -14.97
N GLY A 306 25.40 8.93 -14.35
CA GLY A 306 25.11 10.35 -14.18
C GLY A 306 23.90 10.60 -13.28
N ARG A 307 23.46 11.86 -13.20
CA ARG A 307 22.28 12.23 -12.41
C ARG A 307 20.99 11.88 -13.14
N ILE A 308 20.03 11.37 -12.37
CA ILE A 308 18.64 11.20 -12.83
C ILE A 308 18.02 12.59 -13.00
N CYS A 309 17.47 12.85 -14.20
CA CYS A 309 16.83 14.11 -14.56
C CYS A 309 15.34 14.09 -14.19
N MET A 310 14.63 15.18 -14.46
CA MET A 310 13.20 15.30 -14.15
C MET A 310 12.37 14.24 -14.88
N ASP A 311 12.65 14.04 -16.17
CA ASP A 311 11.83 13.21 -17.06
C ASP A 311 12.60 12.07 -17.73
N GLN A 312 13.91 11.98 -17.48
CA GLN A 312 14.80 11.04 -18.16
C GLN A 312 15.96 10.57 -17.26
N CYS A 313 16.54 9.43 -17.58
CA CYS A 313 17.80 8.97 -17.00
C CYS A 313 18.66 8.26 -18.06
N MET A 314 19.93 8.06 -17.75
CA MET A 314 20.88 7.39 -18.65
C MET A 314 21.38 6.10 -18.03
N ILE A 315 21.57 5.08 -18.86
CA ILE A 315 22.14 3.80 -18.46
C ILE A 315 23.37 3.48 -19.31
N ARG A 316 24.35 2.79 -18.72
CA ARG A 316 25.52 2.28 -19.45
C ARG A 316 25.22 0.91 -20.03
N LEU A 317 25.40 0.78 -21.33
CA LEU A 317 25.24 -0.46 -22.09
C LEU A 317 26.59 -1.10 -22.40
N PRO A 318 26.66 -2.45 -22.53
CA PRO A 318 27.87 -3.16 -22.94
C PRO A 318 28.18 -2.98 -24.43
N GLU A 319 27.16 -2.68 -25.25
CA GLU A 319 27.24 -2.56 -26.69
C GLU A 319 26.12 -1.66 -27.22
N LYS A 320 26.16 -1.31 -28.50
CA LYS A 320 25.07 -0.57 -29.15
C LYS A 320 23.81 -1.43 -29.18
N MET A 321 22.72 -0.92 -28.61
CA MET A 321 21.40 -1.52 -28.69
C MET A 321 20.45 -0.62 -29.51
N PRO A 322 19.39 -1.17 -30.11
CA PRO A 322 18.44 -0.36 -30.86
C PRO A 322 17.55 0.50 -29.94
N GLU A 323 17.06 1.62 -30.46
CA GLU A 323 15.92 2.33 -29.86
C GLU A 323 14.68 1.41 -29.92
N GLY A 324 13.81 1.52 -28.92
CA GLY A 324 12.66 0.63 -28.70
C GLY A 324 13.01 -0.66 -27.94
N GLU A 325 14.28 -0.92 -27.62
CA GLU A 325 14.65 -2.07 -26.78
C GLU A 325 14.01 -1.95 -25.39
N LYS A 326 13.37 -3.02 -24.93
CA LYS A 326 12.62 -3.06 -23.67
C LYS A 326 13.53 -3.05 -22.45
N VAL A 327 13.15 -2.27 -21.46
CA VAL A 327 13.90 -2.06 -20.22
C VAL A 327 12.99 -2.32 -19.02
N GLN A 328 13.43 -3.21 -18.12
CA GLN A 328 12.73 -3.49 -16.86
C GLN A 328 13.39 -2.70 -15.73
N LEU A 329 12.64 -1.79 -15.09
CA LEU A 329 13.12 -1.05 -13.93
C LEU A 329 12.84 -1.77 -12.61
N ILE A 330 11.66 -2.38 -12.50
CA ILE A 330 11.22 -3.23 -11.38
C ILE A 330 10.44 -4.38 -12.01
N GLY A 331 10.74 -5.64 -11.69
CA GLY A 331 10.09 -6.81 -12.29
C GLY A 331 11.10 -7.81 -12.87
N ARG A 332 10.63 -8.72 -13.72
CA ARG A 332 11.43 -9.81 -14.31
C ARG A 332 11.67 -9.59 -15.81
N GLN A 333 12.87 -9.96 -16.29
CA GLN A 333 13.19 -10.01 -17.72
C GLN A 333 14.22 -11.12 -17.96
N ASP A 334 13.94 -12.04 -18.90
CA ASP A 334 14.82 -13.13 -19.33
C ASP A 334 15.51 -13.90 -18.18
N GLY A 335 14.75 -14.23 -17.13
CA GLY A 335 15.24 -14.98 -15.96
C GLY A 335 15.91 -14.13 -14.88
N ALA A 336 16.26 -12.88 -15.15
CA ALA A 336 16.71 -11.92 -14.15
C ALA A 336 15.53 -11.15 -13.53
N GLN A 337 15.77 -10.51 -12.38
CA GLN A 337 14.78 -9.72 -11.66
C GLN A 337 15.43 -8.48 -11.03
N ILE A 338 14.74 -7.35 -11.07
CA ILE A 338 14.97 -6.21 -10.15
C ILE A 338 13.79 -6.19 -9.18
N ARG A 339 14.09 -6.34 -7.90
CA ARG A 339 13.10 -6.32 -6.84
C ARG A 339 12.76 -4.90 -6.40
N ILE A 340 11.54 -4.68 -5.93
CA ILE A 340 11.13 -3.39 -5.37
C ILE A 340 11.89 -3.08 -4.07
N GLU A 341 12.28 -4.11 -3.32
CA GLU A 341 13.09 -3.98 -2.11
C GLU A 341 14.52 -3.50 -2.40
N GLU A 342 15.07 -3.75 -3.60
CA GLU A 342 16.38 -3.20 -4.00
C GLU A 342 16.32 -1.67 -4.09
N TRP A 343 15.21 -1.13 -4.61
CA TRP A 343 14.99 0.32 -4.67
C TRP A 343 14.77 0.91 -3.27
N ALA A 344 13.98 0.25 -2.44
CA ALA A 344 13.73 0.67 -1.07
C ALA A 344 15.02 0.74 -0.25
N GLY A 345 15.85 -0.31 -0.31
CA GLY A 345 17.14 -0.36 0.38
C GLY A 345 18.08 0.75 -0.08
N LYS A 346 18.13 1.04 -1.39
CA LYS A 346 18.97 2.11 -1.94
C LYS A 346 18.48 3.52 -1.57
N LEU A 347 17.19 3.69 -1.35
CA LEU A 347 16.57 4.94 -0.91
C LEU A 347 16.47 5.08 0.61
N GLU A 348 16.97 4.09 1.36
CA GLU A 348 16.88 4.05 2.83
C GLU A 348 15.44 4.20 3.33
N THR A 349 14.51 3.53 2.64
CA THR A 349 13.08 3.51 2.94
C THR A 349 12.54 2.07 2.93
N ILE A 350 11.22 1.94 3.05
CA ILE A 350 10.47 0.68 2.97
C ILE A 350 9.84 0.50 1.58
N ALA A 351 9.62 -0.76 1.19
CA ALA A 351 9.04 -1.10 -0.11
C ALA A 351 7.65 -0.51 -0.37
N TYR A 352 6.94 -0.11 0.69
CA TYR A 352 5.64 0.56 0.64
C TYR A 352 5.70 1.90 -0.10
N GLU A 353 6.79 2.65 0.07
CA GLU A 353 6.90 4.00 -0.47
C GLU A 353 7.18 4.00 -1.98
N ILE A 354 7.80 2.95 -2.50
CA ILE A 354 8.19 2.87 -3.92
C ILE A 354 6.98 2.98 -4.87
N PRO A 355 5.94 2.13 -4.78
CA PRO A 355 4.82 2.21 -5.71
C PRO A 355 3.93 3.43 -5.45
N VAL A 356 3.85 3.91 -4.21
CA VAL A 356 3.10 5.13 -3.84
C VAL A 356 3.73 6.39 -4.46
N ASN A 357 5.05 6.43 -4.57
CA ASN A 357 5.77 7.55 -5.18
C ASN A 357 5.74 7.56 -6.72
N LEU A 358 5.26 6.49 -7.36
CA LEU A 358 5.05 6.48 -8.81
C LEU A 358 3.89 7.40 -9.17
N THR A 359 4.18 8.52 -9.84
CA THR A 359 3.18 9.56 -10.08
C THR A 359 2.16 9.16 -11.14
N LYS A 360 1.05 9.91 -11.25
CA LYS A 360 0.02 9.70 -12.29
C LYS A 360 0.53 9.88 -13.73
N ARG A 361 1.75 10.43 -13.92
CA ARG A 361 2.41 10.53 -15.23
C ARG A 361 2.84 9.16 -15.77
N VAL A 362 3.03 8.18 -14.89
CA VAL A 362 3.27 6.79 -15.27
C VAL A 362 1.92 6.08 -15.37
N PRO A 363 1.42 5.78 -16.59
CA PRO A 363 0.15 5.08 -16.75
C PRO A 363 0.22 3.69 -16.11
N ARG A 364 -0.86 3.29 -15.45
CA ARG A 364 -1.07 1.91 -15.01
C ARG A 364 -1.77 1.15 -16.12
N THR A 365 -1.27 -0.04 -16.42
CA THR A 365 -1.91 -1.00 -17.33
C THR A 365 -2.16 -2.29 -16.58
N TYR A 366 -3.34 -2.87 -16.75
CA TYR A 366 -3.79 -4.04 -15.98
C TYR A 366 -3.77 -5.29 -16.84
N CYS A 367 -3.28 -6.40 -16.29
CA CYS A 367 -3.29 -7.72 -16.93
C CYS A 367 -3.86 -8.82 -16.03
#